data_AF-D2PJ58-F1
#
_entry.id   AF-D2PJ58-F1
#
_cell.length_a   1.000
_cell.length_b   1.000
_cell.length_c   1.000
_cell.angle_alpha   90.00
_cell.angle_beta   90.00
_cell.angle_gamma   90.00
#
_symmetry.space_group_name_H-M   'P 1'
#
loop_
_entity.id
_entity.type
_entity.pdbx_description
1 polymer ?
#
loop_
_entity_poly.entity_id
_entity_poly.type
_entity_poly.pdbx_seq_one_letter_code
_entity_poly.pdbx_strand_id
1 'polypeptide(L)'
;MSLFRYGGLRIEIPIGYEYVYYSTFIVGEYDFLKFKKEDTVLDAGAFIGDFTVKIARKVKEVVAVKPLPWAFEIQMLRLTS
;
A
#
# COMPACT_ATOMS: atom_id res chain seq x y z
N MET A 1 -17.00 1.40 1.54
CA MET A 1 -15.57 1.74 1.52
C MET A 1 -15.34 2.85 2.51
N SER A 2 -14.26 2.77 3.27
CA SER A 2 -13.75 3.80 4.18
C SER A 2 -12.63 4.55 3.46
N LEU A 3 -12.65 5.89 3.48
CA LEU A 3 -11.66 6.72 2.79
C LEU A 3 -10.70 7.34 3.80
N PHE A 4 -9.41 7.07 3.63
CA PHE A 4 -8.33 7.58 4.48
C PHE A 4 -7.41 8.52 3.70
N ARG A 5 -6.69 9.36 4.46
CA ARG A 5 -5.68 10.29 3.92
C ARG A 5 -4.38 10.16 4.69
N TYR A 6 -3.28 9.97 3.98
CA TYR A 6 -1.94 9.95 4.55
C TYR A 6 -0.97 10.75 3.69
N GLY A 7 -0.50 11.89 4.21
CA GLY A 7 0.22 12.86 3.41
C GLY A 7 -0.60 13.27 2.17
N GLY A 8 -0.01 13.11 0.98
CA GLY A 8 -0.70 13.35 -0.28
C GLY A 8 -1.54 12.18 -0.82
N LEU A 9 -1.58 11.04 -0.14
CA LEU A 9 -2.28 9.84 -0.61
C LEU A 9 -3.75 9.84 -0.16
N ARG A 10 -4.64 9.43 -1.06
CA ARG A 10 -6.03 9.06 -0.78
C ARG A 10 -6.16 7.56 -0.94
N ILE A 11 -6.68 6.88 0.08
CA ILE A 11 -6.68 5.41 0.14
C ILE A 11 -8.09 4.96 0.48
N GLU A 12 -8.72 4.25 -0.46
CA GLU A 12 -10.02 3.61 -0.25
C GLU A 12 -9.80 2.19 0.27
N ILE A 13 -10.45 1.86 1.38
CA ILE A 13 -10.32 0.57 2.04
C ILE A 13 -11.70 -0.07 2.24
N PRO A 14 -11.85 -1.37 1.94
CA PRO A 14 -13.07 -2.09 2.26
C PRO A 14 -13.43 -2.02 3.74
N ILE A 15 -14.72 -1.89 4.02
CA ILE A 15 -15.21 -1.85 5.40
C ILE A 15 -14.83 -3.18 6.08
N GLY A 16 -14.31 -3.10 7.30
CA GLY A 16 -13.80 -4.24 8.07
C GLY A 16 -12.28 -4.48 7.92
N TYR A 17 -11.61 -3.76 7.02
CA TYR A 17 -10.15 -3.84 6.81
C TYR A 17 -9.41 -2.55 7.17
N GLU A 18 -10.06 -1.63 7.89
CA GLU A 18 -9.46 -0.36 8.32
C GLU A 18 -8.19 -0.53 9.16
N TYR A 19 -8.08 -1.65 9.88
CA TYR A 19 -6.90 -1.99 10.68
C TYR A 19 -5.62 -2.06 9.84
N VAL A 20 -5.72 -2.41 8.54
CA VAL A 20 -4.58 -2.49 7.63
C VAL A 20 -3.97 -1.10 7.42
N TYR A 21 -4.81 -0.08 7.19
CA TYR A 21 -4.33 1.30 7.14
C TYR A 21 -3.66 1.73 8.43
N TYR A 22 -4.30 1.42 9.55
CA TYR A 22 -3.77 1.79 10.85
C TYR A 22 -2.39 1.15 11.09
N SER A 23 -2.22 -0.15 10.83
CA SER A 23 -0.95 -0.84 11.01
C SER A 23 0.15 -0.26 10.12
N THR A 24 -0.13 -0.12 8.82
CA THR A 24 0.89 0.28 7.85
C THR A 24 1.25 1.76 7.94
N PHE A 25 0.27 2.65 8.10
CA PHE A 25 0.49 4.09 8.03
C PHE A 25 0.62 4.78 9.38
N ILE A 26 -0.07 4.30 10.42
CA ILE A 26 -0.11 4.97 11.73
C ILE A 26 0.85 4.33 12.72
N VAL A 27 0.79 3.00 12.89
CA VAL A 27 1.74 2.27 13.73
C VAL A 27 3.12 2.25 13.08
N GLY A 28 3.16 2.23 11.75
CA GLY A 28 4.42 2.21 11.00
C GLY A 28 5.10 0.86 11.10
N GLU A 29 4.34 -0.23 11.00
CA GLU A 29 4.82 -1.62 11.15
C GLU A 29 6.10 -1.91 10.35
N TYR A 30 6.28 -1.24 9.21
CA TYR A 30 7.42 -1.42 8.31
C TYR A 30 8.45 -0.27 8.34
N ASP A 31 8.35 0.70 9.24
CA ASP A 31 9.21 1.91 9.23
C ASP A 31 10.66 1.64 9.67
N PHE A 32 10.93 0.45 10.22
CA PHE A 32 12.28 -0.02 10.47
C PHE A 32 13.05 -0.30 9.16
N LEU A 33 12.34 -0.61 8.07
CA LEU A 33 12.95 -0.79 6.75
C LEU A 33 13.47 0.55 6.21
N LYS A 34 14.68 0.53 5.66
CA LYS A 34 15.32 1.70 5.07
C LYS A 34 15.34 1.55 3.55
N PHE A 35 14.91 2.60 2.86
CA PHE A 35 14.75 2.62 1.41
C PHE A 35 15.57 3.74 0.80
N LYS A 36 16.13 3.49 -0.37
CA LYS A 36 16.82 4.45 -1.22
C LYS A 36 16.12 4.57 -2.57
N LYS A 37 16.41 5.66 -3.29
CA LYS A 37 15.76 5.98 -4.57
C LYS A 37 16.10 5.00 -5.68
N GLU A 38 17.19 4.26 -5.53
CA GLU A 38 17.71 3.30 -6.50
C GLU A 38 17.17 1.89 -6.29
N ASP A 39 16.50 1.63 -5.15
CA ASP A 39 16.05 0.30 -4.77
C ASP A 39 14.88 -0.17 -5.66
N THR A 40 14.89 -1.47 -5.98
CA THR A 40 13.73 -2.19 -6.50
C THR A 40 13.18 -3.06 -5.37
N VAL A 41 11.90 -2.91 -5.04
CA VAL A 41 11.25 -3.61 -3.93
C VAL A 41 10.26 -4.65 -4.46
N LEU A 42 10.28 -5.85 -3.90
CA LEU A 42 9.25 -6.87 -4.09
C LEU A 42 8.29 -6.84 -2.90
N ASP A 43 7.04 -6.42 -3.14
CA ASP A 43 5.96 -6.47 -2.15
C ASP A 43 5.18 -7.78 -2.33
N ALA A 44 5.64 -8.82 -1.64
CA ALA A 44 5.08 -10.17 -1.72
C ALA A 44 3.86 -10.30 -0.79
N GLY A 45 2.69 -10.55 -1.38
CA GLY A 45 1.44 -10.60 -0.63
C GLY A 45 0.85 -9.21 -0.37
N ALA A 46 0.94 -8.32 -1.35
CA ALA A 46 0.58 -6.89 -1.26
C ALA A 46 -0.91 -6.60 -0.94
N PHE A 47 -1.70 -7.57 -0.49
CA PHE A 47 -3.11 -7.51 -0.06
C PHE A 47 -4.00 -6.40 -0.68
N ILE A 48 -4.02 -5.17 -0.13
CA ILE A 48 -4.75 -4.01 -0.70
C ILE A 48 -3.83 -2.95 -1.33
N GLY A 49 -2.52 -3.12 -1.24
CA GLY A 49 -1.49 -2.28 -1.85
C GLY A 49 -1.07 -1.09 -0.98
N ASP A 50 -1.46 -1.09 0.28
CA ASP A 50 -1.18 -0.05 1.27
C ASP A 50 0.33 0.17 1.48
N PHE A 51 1.10 -0.91 1.67
CA PHE A 51 2.55 -0.80 1.75
C PHE A 51 3.15 -0.38 0.40
N THR A 52 2.73 -1.02 -0.70
CA THR A 52 3.14 -0.67 -2.07
C THR A 52 3.08 0.84 -2.31
N VAL A 53 1.93 1.48 -2.05
CA VAL A 53 1.74 2.92 -2.32
C VAL A 53 2.52 3.80 -1.35
N LYS A 54 2.69 3.36 -0.10
CA LYS A 54 3.49 4.08 0.91
C LYS A 54 4.95 4.22 0.46
N ILE A 55 5.51 3.20 -0.19
CA ILE A 55 6.92 3.18 -0.58
C ILE A 55 7.18 3.52 -2.05
N ALA A 56 6.19 3.44 -2.94
CA ALA A 56 6.36 3.70 -4.37
C ALA A 56 6.99 5.07 -4.69
N ARG A 57 6.75 6.09 -3.86
CA ARG A 57 7.36 7.43 -4.03
C ARG A 57 8.79 7.53 -3.48
N LYS A 58 9.28 6.53 -2.76
CA LYS A 58 10.57 6.52 -2.06
C LYS A 58 11.66 5.74 -2.81
N VAL A 59 11.26 4.81 -3.68
CA VAL A 59 12.14 3.85 -4.37
C VAL A 59 12.03 3.99 -5.88
N LYS A 60 12.86 3.25 -6.63
CA LYS A 60 12.86 3.27 -8.10
C LYS A 60 11.62 2.56 -8.64
N GLU A 61 11.34 1.39 -8.08
CA GLU A 61 10.30 0.48 -8.56
C GLU A 61 9.78 -0.39 -7.42
N VAL A 62 8.49 -0.70 -7.46
CA VAL A 62 7.87 -1.70 -6.58
C VAL A 62 7.13 -2.70 -7.44
N VAL A 63 7.52 -3.97 -7.34
CA VAL A 63 6.79 -5.10 -7.93
C VAL A 63 5.88 -5.67 -6.85
N ALA A 64 4.58 -5.43 -6.99
CA ALA A 64 3.58 -5.99 -6.08
C ALA A 64 3.09 -7.34 -6.59
N VAL A 65 3.22 -8.38 -5.77
CA VAL A 65 2.73 -9.72 -6.09
C VAL A 65 1.52 -10.03 -5.22
N LYS A 66 0.39 -10.32 -5.86
CA LYS A 66 -0.85 -10.73 -5.20
C LYS A 66 -1.27 -12.13 -5.64
N PRO A 67 -1.35 -13.10 -4.72
CA PRO A 67 -1.75 -14.46 -5.04
C PRO A 67 -3.27 -14.65 -5.16
N LEU A 68 -4.09 -13.65 -4.79
CA LEU A 68 -5.55 -13.76 -4.75
C LEU A 68 -6.21 -12.93 -5.87
N PRO A 69 -6.84 -13.58 -6.88
CA PRO A 69 -7.47 -12.89 -8.02
C PRO A 69 -8.55 -11.88 -7.63
N TRP A 70 -9.38 -12.17 -6.62
CA TRP A 70 -10.47 -11.28 -6.18
C TRP A 70 -9.97 -9.98 -5.52
N ALA A 71 -8.73 -9.95 -5.03
CA ALA A 71 -8.12 -8.74 -4.46
C ALA A 71 -7.63 -7.75 -5.54
N PHE A 72 -7.58 -8.16 -6.82
CA PHE A 72 -7.28 -7.25 -7.92
C PHE A 72 -8.44 -6.28 -8.20
N GLU A 73 -9.69 -6.72 -8.01
CA GLU A 73 -10.87 -5.88 -8.24
C GLU A 73 -10.97 -4.73 -7.23
N ILE A 74 -10.49 -4.95 -5.99
CA ILE A 74 -10.39 -3.92 -4.95
C ILE A 74 -9.28 -2.90 -5.29
N GLN A 75 -8.21 -3.33 -5.98
CA GLN A 75 -7.04 -2.49 -6.28
C GLN A 75 -7.24 -1.55 -7.48
N MET A 76 -8.16 -1.88 -8.40
CA MET A 76 -8.47 -1.07 -9.58
C MET A 76 -9.38 0.15 -9.29
N LEU A 77 -9.94 0.26 -8.09
CA LEU A 77 -10.69 1.44 -7.68
C LEU A 77 -9.75 2.51 -7.09
N ARG A 78 -9.12 3.23 -8.02
CA ARG A 78 -8.72 4.66 -7.91
C ARG A 78 -7.63 5.03 -6.91
N LEU A 79 -6.40 4.65 -7.25
CA LEU A 79 -5.21 5.41 -6.88
C LEU A 79 -5.04 6.60 -7.84
N THR A 80 -5.80 7.68 -7.64
CA THR A 80 -5.50 8.96 -8.30
C THR A 80 -4.52 9.74 -7.44
N SER A 81 -3.27 9.87 -7.92
CA SER A 81 -2.30 10.84 -7.41
C SER A 81 -2.80 12.27 -7.55
#